data_AF-A0A0B4EFZ2-F1
#
_entry.id   AF-A0A0B4EFZ2-F1
#
_cell.length_a   1.000
_cell.length_b   1.000
_cell.length_c   1.000
_cell.angle_alpha   90.00
_cell.angle_beta   90.00
_cell.angle_gamma   90.00
#
_symmetry.space_group_name_H-M   'P 1'
#
loop_
_entity.id
_entity.type
_entity.pdbx_description
1 polymer ?
#
loop_
_entity_poly.entity_id
_entity_poly.type
_entity_poly.pdbx_seq_one_letter_code
_entity_poly.pdbx_strand_id
1 'polypeptide(L)' 'MHIYDKEFTQTKLPMTKQEIRAVSIAKLMLKPNSILIDVGAGTGTIGIEAATYLPQGKVYAIEKEEKGLQTIEENAKNLT' A
#
# COMPACT_ATOMS: atom_id res chain seq x y z
N MET A 1 -2.76 8.95 6.78
CA MET A 1 -2.61 10.15 5.93
C MET A 1 -2.76 9.69 4.48
N HIS A 2 -3.56 10.37 3.66
CA HIS A 2 -3.70 9.99 2.24
C HIS A 2 -2.42 10.33 1.47
N ILE A 3 -1.98 9.43 0.58
CA ILE A 3 -0.79 9.60 -0.26
C ILE A 3 -1.26 9.75 -1.70
N TYR A 4 -0.87 10.83 -2.37
CA TYR A 4 -1.26 11.11 -3.75
C TYR A 4 -0.51 10.21 -4.74
N ASP A 5 -1.13 9.93 -5.89
CA ASP A 5 -0.53 9.05 -6.91
C ASP A 5 0.85 9.51 -7.40
N LYS A 6 1.10 10.82 -7.42
CA LYS A 6 2.39 11.40 -7.82
C LYS A 6 3.54 11.14 -6.84
N GLU A 7 3.23 10.70 -5.62
CA GLU A 7 4.22 10.43 -4.57
C GLU A 7 4.73 8.98 -4.63
N PHE A 8 4.00 8.09 -5.30
CA PHE A 8 4.45 6.72 -5.51
C PHE A 8 5.40 6.63 -6.70
N THR A 9 6.49 5.88 -6.53
CA THR A 9 7.30 5.42 -7.67
C THR A 9 6.43 4.51 -8.52
N GLN A 10 6.26 4.90 -9.78
CA GLN A 10 5.49 4.13 -10.75
C GLN A 10 6.43 3.31 -11.63
N THR A 11 6.23 2.00 -11.62
CA THR A 11 6.92 1.07 -12.53
C THR A 11 5.97 0.60 -13.64
N LYS A 12 6.37 -0.42 -14.43
CA LYS A 12 5.52 -0.98 -15.50
C LYS A 12 4.30 -1.75 -14.98
N LEU A 13 4.20 -1.97 -13.67
CA LEU A 13 3.05 -2.63 -13.06
C LEU A 13 1.91 -1.62 -12.83
N PRO A 14 0.64 -2.04 -13.00
CA PRO A 14 -0.50 -1.18 -12.72
C PRO A 14 -0.58 -0.89 -11.21
N MET A 15 -0.96 0.34 -10.88
CA MET A 15 -1.22 0.79 -9.52
C MET A 15 -2.72 1.06 -9.33
N THR A 16 -3.24 0.77 -8.14
CA THR A 16 -4.57 1.26 -7.73
C THR A 16 -4.52 2.77 -7.62
N LYS A 17 -5.32 3.47 -8.43
CA LYS A 17 -5.43 4.94 -8.45
C LYS A 17 -5.96 5.48 -7.13
N GLN A 18 -5.52 6.67 -6.74
CA GLN A 18 -5.78 7.27 -5.43
C GLN A 18 -7.27 7.30 -5.03
N GLU A 19 -8.19 7.54 -5.97
CA GLU A 19 -9.63 7.58 -5.70
C GLU A 19 -10.17 6.19 -5.34
N ILE A 20 -9.70 5.16 -6.05
CA ILE A 20 -10.06 3.77 -5.79
C ILE A 20 -9.41 3.28 -4.49
N ARG A 21 -8.17 3.70 -4.24
CA ARG A 21 -7.40 3.37 -3.03
C ARG A 21 -8.06 3.95 -1.78
N ALA A 22 -8.48 5.22 -1.82
CA ALA A 22 -9.18 5.86 -0.72
C ALA A 22 -10.48 5.14 -0.34
N VAL A 23 -11.31 4.77 -1.32
CA VAL A 23 -12.55 4.01 -1.07
C VAL A 23 -12.24 2.62 -0.52
N SER A 24 -11.23 1.94 -1.08
CA SER A 24 -10.81 0.61 -0.63
C SER A 24 -10.38 0.62 0.84
N ILE A 25 -9.52 1.57 1.24
CA ILE A 25 -9.04 1.69 2.62
C ILE A 25 -10.19 2.05 3.58
N ALA A 26 -11.09 2.96 3.19
CA ALA A 26 -12.23 3.30 4.02
C ALA A 26 -13.13 2.08 4.29
N LYS A 27 -13.29 1.19 3.31
CA LYS A 27 -14.09 -0.04 3.45
C LYS A 27 -13.44 -1.12 4.33
N LEU A 28 -12.12 -1.09 4.49
CA LEU A 28 -11.42 -2.02 5.39
C LEU A 28 -11.69 -1.75 6.88
N MET A 29 -12.21 -0.57 7.23
CA MET A 29 -12.52 -0.18 8.62
C MET A 29 -11.37 -0.44 9.61
N LEU A 30 -10.14 -0.15 9.15
CA LEU A 30 -8.91 -0.39 9.89
C LEU A 30 -8.94 0.29 11.27
N LYS A 31 -8.38 -0.40 12.26
CA LYS A 31 -8.13 0.11 13.61
C LYS A 31 -6.64 0.34 13.78
N PRO A 32 -6.21 1.23 14.69
CA PRO A 32 -4.79 1.55 14.86
C PRO A 32 -3.85 0.34 15.10
N ASN A 33 -4.39 -0.78 15.60
CA ASN A 33 -3.69 -2.03 15.90
C ASN A 33 -4.05 -3.20 14.96
N SER A 34 -4.75 -2.95 13.85
CA SER A 34 -5.10 -4.00 12.89
C SER A 34 -3.85 -4.60 12.25
N ILE A 35 -3.95 -5.89 11.91
CA ILE A 35 -3.00 -6.56 11.01
C ILE A 35 -3.68 -6.68 9.65
N LEU A 36 -3.08 -6.06 8.62
CA LEU A 36 -3.54 -6.13 7.25
C LEU A 36 -2.64 -7.09 6.45
N ILE A 37 -3.26 -7.97 5.65
CA ILE A 37 -2.57 -8.79 4.66
C ILE A 37 -3.03 -8.33 3.29
N ASP A 38 -2.10 -7.78 2.50
CA ASP A 38 -2.33 -7.26 1.15
C ASP A 38 -1.82 -8.29 0.14
N VAL A 39 -2.74 -9.10 -0.42
CA VAL A 39 -2.42 -10.21 -1.32
C VAL A 39 -2.50 -9.74 -2.77
N GLY A 40 -1.42 -9.96 -3.54
CA GLY A 40 -1.30 -9.40 -4.88
C GLY A 40 -1.05 -7.89 -4.82
N ALA A 41 -0.10 -7.50 -3.97
CA ALA A 41 0.15 -6.10 -3.61
C ALA A 41 0.58 -5.23 -4.82
N GLY A 42 1.07 -5.82 -5.91
CA GLY A 42 1.47 -5.11 -7.12
C GLY A 42 2.58 -4.12 -6.84
N THR A 43 2.26 -2.82 -6.85
CA THR A 43 3.19 -1.73 -6.51
C THR A 43 3.16 -1.31 -5.03
N GLY A 44 2.32 -1.97 -4.20
CA GLY A 44 2.25 -1.78 -2.75
C GLY A 44 1.35 -0.64 -2.28
N THR A 45 0.64 0.04 -3.18
CA THR A 45 -0.02 1.31 -2.84
C THR A 45 -1.10 1.15 -1.75
N ILE A 46 -1.89 0.08 -1.79
CA ILE A 46 -2.92 -0.21 -0.79
C ILE A 46 -2.29 -0.44 0.58
N GLY A 47 -1.36 -1.39 0.69
CA GLY A 47 -0.68 -1.70 1.94
C GLY A 47 0.06 -0.50 2.54
N ILE A 48 0.77 0.27 1.71
CA ILE A 48 1.54 1.44 2.16
C ILE A 48 0.63 2.55 2.68
N GLU A 49 -0.43 2.91 1.94
CA GLU A 49 -1.36 3.92 2.43
C GLU A 49 -2.11 3.43 3.67
N ALA A 50 -2.48 2.15 3.73
CA ALA A 50 -3.10 1.55 4.92
C ALA A 50 -2.19 1.65 6.15
N ALA A 51 -0.88 1.45 6.02
CA ALA A 51 0.08 1.54 7.12
C ALA A 51 0.02 2.91 7.83
N THR A 52 -0.28 3.99 7.10
CA THR A 52 -0.42 5.34 7.68
C THR A 52 -1.59 5.50 8.65
N TYR A 53 -2.50 4.52 8.72
CA TYR A 53 -3.62 4.45 9.65
C TYR A 53 -3.40 3.45 10.79
N LEU A 54 -2.27 2.73 10.79
CA LEU A 54 -1.95 1.61 11.67
C LEU A 54 -0.72 1.89 12.56
N PRO A 55 -0.69 2.94 13.41
CA PRO A 55 0.49 3.28 14.19
C PRO A 55 0.94 2.20 15.19
N GLN A 56 0.08 1.23 15.50
CA GLN A 56 0.38 0.07 16.37
C GLN A 56 0.12 -1.26 15.63
N GLY A 57 -0.21 -1.19 14.35
CA GLY A 57 -0.56 -2.34 13.53
C GLY A 57 0.59 -2.78 12.65
N LYS A 58 0.31 -3.72 11.75
CA LYS A 58 1.27 -4.21 10.75
C LYS A 58 0.59 -4.46 9.43
N VAL A 59 1.34 -4.27 8.34
CA VAL A 59 0.94 -4.63 6.98
C VAL A 59 1.91 -5.69 6.47
N TYR A 60 1.35 -6.75 5.91
CA TYR A 60 2.10 -7.79 5.22
C TYR A 60 1.69 -7.77 3.74
N ALA A 61 2.59 -7.31 2.87
CA ALA A 61 2.39 -7.34 1.43
C ALA A 61 2.90 -8.67 0.86
N ILE A 62 2.08 -9.32 0.03
CA ILE A 62 2.43 -10.55 -0.67
C ILE A 62 2.37 -10.28 -2.16
N GLU A 63 3.49 -10.43 -2.85
CA GLU A 63 3.62 -10.26 -4.29
C GLU A 63 4.53 -11.35 -4.86
N LYS A 64 4.21 -11.83 -6.07
CA LYS A 64 4.96 -12.88 -6.76
C LYS A 64 5.93 -12.32 -7.79
N GLU A 65 5.61 -11.17 -8.38
CA GLU A 65 6.42 -10.56 -9.43
C GLU A 65 7.59 -9.80 -8.81
N GLU A 66 8.82 -10.16 -9.20
CA GLU A 66 10.05 -9.56 -8.65
C GLU A 66 10.08 -8.04 -8.78
N LYS A 67 9.59 -7.51 -9.92
CA LYS A 67 9.45 -6.05 -10.13
C LYS A 67 8.46 -5.41 -9.15
N GLY A 68 7.42 -6.14 -8.76
CA GLY A 68 6.46 -5.68 -7.76
C GLY A 68 7.11 -5.58 -6.39
N LEU A 69 7.84 -6.62 -5.99
CA LEU A 69 8.62 -6.63 -4.74
C LEU A 69 9.59 -5.44 -4.67
N GLN A 70 10.38 -5.20 -5.72
CA GLN A 70 11.29 -4.05 -5.79
C GLN A 70 10.55 -2.71 -5.66
N THR A 71 9.40 -2.58 -6.34
CA THR A 71 8.57 -1.36 -6.29
C THR A 71 8.00 -1.15 -4.88
N ILE A 72 7.53 -2.21 -4.23
CA ILE A 72 7.00 -2.18 -2.86
C ILE A 72 8.10 -1.74 -1.90
N GLU A 73 9.30 -2.32 -1.99
CA GLU A 73 10.43 -1.96 -1.13
C GLU A 73 10.82 -0.49 -1.28
N GLU A 74 10.90 0.01 -2.51
CA GLU A 74 11.21 1.42 -2.78
C GLU A 74 10.14 2.36 -2.22
N ASN A 75 8.86 2.08 -2.51
CA ASN A 75 7.76 2.91 -2.03
C ASN A 75 7.66 2.88 -0.50
N ALA A 76 7.81 1.72 0.14
CA ALA A 76 7.77 1.59 1.59
C ALA A 76 8.91 2.42 2.23
N LYS A 77 10.14 2.29 1.71
CA LYS A 77 11.28 3.08 2.20
C LYS A 77 11.06 4.59 2.16
N ASN A 78 10.30 5.08 1.18
CA ASN A 78 10.08 6.51 0.97
C ASN A 78 8.82 7.06 1.66
N LEU A 79 7.83 6.21 1.96
CA LEU A 79 6.46 6.63 2.31
C LEU A 79 5.92 6.09 3.64
N THR A 80 6.63 5.14 4.29
CA THR A 80 6.27 4.62 5.62
C THR A 80 7.37 4.88 6.63
#